data_AF-A0A7C7PWU9-F1
#
_entry.id   AF-A0A7C7PWU9-F1
#
_cell.length_a   1.000
_cell.length_b   1.000
_cell.length_c   1.000
_cell.angle_alpha   90.00
_cell.angle_beta   90.00
_cell.angle_gamma   90.00
#
_symmetry.space_group_name_H-M   'P 1'
#
loop_
_entity.id
_entity.type
_entity.pdbx_description
1 polymer ?
#
loop_
_entity_poly.entity_id
_entity_poly.type
_entity_poly.pdbx_seq_one_letter_code
_entity_poly.pdbx_strand_id
1 'polypeptide(L)'
;MVYFDDLYWRSAGTIGHGNIYLSENDTGPDDAVHSQHGVFIKYDLNKRVHKRMDVDILDIAPTILKEMGLNVPEDMQGRVIE
;
A
#
# COMPACT_ATOMS: atom_id res chain seq x y z
N MET A 1 -0.69 12.41 -19.52
CA MET A 1 -1.47 12.44 -18.25
C MET A 1 -1.41 13.87 -17.74
N VAL A 2 -2.55 14.45 -17.38
CA VAL A 2 -2.63 15.83 -16.89
C VAL A 2 -2.96 15.77 -15.41
N TYR A 3 -2.15 16.45 -14.61
CA TYR A 3 -2.30 16.54 -13.16
C TYR A 3 -2.74 17.95 -12.83
N PHE A 4 -3.81 18.09 -12.05
CA PHE A 4 -4.38 19.37 -11.69
C PHE A 4 -4.20 19.61 -10.20
N ASP A 5 -3.75 20.82 -9.85
CA ASP A 5 -3.66 21.31 -8.47
C ASP A 5 -2.97 20.31 -7.52
N ASP A 6 -1.78 19.84 -7.91
CA ASP A 6 -0.98 18.89 -7.12
C ASP A 6 -1.72 17.61 -6.69
N LEU A 7 -2.44 16.98 -7.64
CA LEU A 7 -3.24 15.76 -7.44
C LEU A 7 -4.50 15.96 -6.59
N TYR A 8 -4.86 17.20 -6.25
CA TYR A 8 -6.10 17.50 -5.53
C TYR A 8 -7.35 17.17 -6.35
N TRP A 9 -7.25 17.19 -7.68
CA TRP A 9 -8.38 16.89 -8.57
C TRP A 9 -8.15 15.63 -9.40
N ARG A 10 -9.22 14.84 -9.53
CA ARG A 10 -9.34 13.77 -10.52
C ARG A 10 -10.64 13.91 -11.33
N SER A 11 -10.68 13.22 -12.46
CA SER A 11 -11.94 13.08 -13.21
C SER A 11 -12.91 12.18 -12.45
N ALA A 12 -14.16 12.65 -12.31
CA ALA A 12 -15.26 11.82 -11.84
C ALA A 12 -15.73 10.89 -12.98
N GLY A 13 -16.00 9.63 -12.64
CA GLY A 13 -16.46 8.62 -13.60
C GLY A 13 -17.95 8.69 -13.94
N THR A 14 -18.65 9.78 -13.58
CA THR A 14 -20.10 9.93 -13.64
C THR A 14 -20.51 11.28 -14.24
N ILE A 15 -21.70 11.36 -14.87
CA ILE A 15 -22.26 12.58 -15.49
C ILE A 15 -23.66 12.88 -14.95
N GLY A 16 -24.14 14.12 -15.13
CA GLY A 16 -25.52 14.51 -14.77
C GLY A 16 -25.66 15.29 -13.45
N HIS A 17 -24.55 15.70 -12.84
CA HIS A 17 -24.52 16.37 -11.53
C HIS A 17 -24.92 17.86 -11.54
N GLY A 18 -25.24 18.43 -12.70
CA GLY A 18 -25.59 19.85 -12.83
C GLY A 18 -24.44 20.84 -12.60
N ASN A 19 -23.23 20.36 -12.30
CA ASN A 19 -22.01 21.14 -12.11
C ASN A 19 -20.81 20.39 -12.71
N ILE A 20 -19.75 21.13 -13.06
CA ILE A 20 -18.48 20.60 -13.56
C ILE A 20 -17.49 20.26 -12.44
N TYR A 21 -17.77 20.69 -11.21
CA TYR A 21 -17.01 20.34 -10.00
C TYR A 21 -17.88 19.53 -9.03
N LEU A 22 -17.27 18.54 -8.39
CA LEU A 22 -17.87 17.73 -7.33
C LEU A 22 -17.01 17.83 -6.08
N SER A 23 -17.61 18.07 -4.93
CA SER A 23 -16.91 18.16 -3.65
C SER A 23 -16.60 16.79 -3.04
N GLU A 24 -17.32 15.74 -3.43
CA GLU A 24 -17.20 14.37 -2.91
C GLU A 24 -17.46 13.35 -4.05
N ASN A 25 -16.98 12.11 -3.88
CA ASN A 25 -17.25 11.01 -4.81
C ASN A 25 -18.29 10.02 -4.22
N ASP A 26 -18.65 8.98 -4.98
CA ASP A 26 -19.64 7.95 -4.60
C ASP A 26 -19.31 7.16 -3.31
N THR A 27 -18.13 7.33 -2.72
CA THR A 27 -17.58 6.58 -1.56
C THR A 27 -17.04 7.45 -0.41
N GLY A 28 -17.14 8.78 -0.47
CA GLY A 28 -16.59 9.71 0.53
C GLY A 28 -15.35 10.48 0.04
N PRO A 29 -14.63 11.23 0.90
CA PRO A 29 -13.48 12.02 0.47
C PRO A 29 -12.42 11.10 -0.12
N ASP A 30 -11.99 11.43 -1.33
CA ASP A 30 -11.14 10.62 -2.17
C ASP A 30 -9.90 11.41 -2.55
N ASP A 31 -8.94 11.38 -1.62
CA ASP A 31 -7.57 11.78 -1.87
C ASP A 31 -6.95 10.73 -2.81
N ALA A 32 -7.03 10.96 -4.12
CA ALA A 32 -6.31 10.29 -5.20
C ALA A 32 -5.71 8.90 -4.84
N VAL A 33 -6.51 7.84 -4.89
CA VAL A 33 -6.04 6.46 -4.62
C VAL A 33 -5.20 5.86 -5.76
N HIS A 34 -3.95 6.30 -5.84
CA HIS A 34 -2.81 5.46 -6.20
C HIS A 34 -1.70 5.69 -5.18
N SER A 35 -1.58 4.78 -4.21
CA SER A 35 -0.48 4.81 -3.24
C SER A 35 0.48 3.66 -3.51
N GLN A 36 1.78 3.90 -3.39
CA GLN A 36 2.82 2.87 -3.49
C GLN A 36 2.73 1.80 -2.37
N HIS A 37 1.84 2.03 -1.39
CA HIS A 37 1.46 1.05 -0.37
C HIS A 37 0.57 -0.02 -0.98
N GLY A 38 1.14 -1.22 -1.12
CA GLY A 38 0.57 -2.32 -1.91
C GLY A 38 1.61 -3.10 -2.73
N VAL A 39 2.91 -2.77 -2.63
CA VAL A 39 4.00 -3.50 -3.31
C VAL A 39 5.20 -3.74 -2.36
N PHE A 40 5.71 -4.98 -2.29
CA PHE A 40 6.76 -5.45 -1.37
C PHE A 40 7.90 -6.18 -2.13
N ILE A 41 9.17 -5.94 -1.80
CA ILE A 41 10.34 -6.66 -2.37
C ILE A 41 11.42 -6.86 -1.29
N LYS A 42 11.80 -8.11 -0.99
CA LYS A 42 12.87 -8.47 -0.03
C LYS A 42 14.03 -9.16 -0.79
N TYR A 43 15.28 -8.75 -0.57
CA TYR A 43 16.46 -9.34 -1.21
C TYR A 43 17.65 -9.48 -0.25
N ASP A 44 18.29 -10.65 -0.25
CA ASP A 44 19.40 -11.06 0.62
C ASP A 44 20.59 -11.49 -0.28
N LEU A 45 21.79 -10.97 -0.02
CA LEU A 45 23.00 -11.29 -0.82
C LEU A 45 23.48 -12.73 -0.63
N ASN A 46 23.21 -13.32 0.52
CA ASN A 46 23.59 -14.70 0.88
C ASN A 46 22.47 -15.70 0.54
N LYS A 47 21.23 -15.21 0.38
CA LYS A 47 20.08 -16.00 -0.04
C LYS A 47 19.46 -15.40 -1.29
N ARG A 48 19.73 -16.05 -2.44
CA ARG A 48 19.08 -15.73 -3.71
C ARG A 48 17.62 -16.15 -3.71
N VAL A 49 16.77 -15.37 -3.06
CA VAL A 49 15.31 -15.55 -3.08
C VAL A 49 14.75 -14.86 -4.32
N HIS A 50 14.40 -15.66 -5.33
CA HIS A 50 13.72 -15.17 -6.54
C HIS A 50 12.22 -15.46 -6.41
N LYS A 51 11.58 -14.93 -5.37
CA LYS A 51 10.17 -15.22 -5.08
C LYS A 51 9.39 -13.93 -4.88
N ARG A 52 8.38 -13.73 -5.72
CA ARG A 52 7.30 -12.78 -5.45
C ARG A 52 6.35 -13.44 -4.43
N MET A 53 6.01 -12.72 -3.39
CA MET A 53 5.05 -13.18 -2.39
C MET A 53 4.14 -12.06 -1.95
N ASP A 54 2.88 -12.42 -1.78
CA ASP A 54 1.90 -11.57 -1.13
C ASP A 54 2.12 -11.71 0.36
N VAL A 55 2.19 -10.57 1.01
CA VAL A 55 2.47 -10.46 2.44
C VAL A 55 1.37 -9.61 3.02
N ASP A 56 0.90 -10.01 4.19
CA ASP A 56 0.08 -9.11 4.97
C ASP A 56 0.97 -7.94 5.41
N ILE A 57 0.38 -6.75 5.52
CA ILE A 57 1.09 -5.64 6.14
C ILE A 57 1.54 -5.98 7.57
N LEU A 58 0.80 -6.88 8.23
CA LEU A 58 1.13 -7.40 9.55
C LEU A 58 2.36 -8.32 9.54
N ASP A 59 2.72 -8.93 8.41
CA ASP A 59 3.88 -9.83 8.28
C ASP A 59 5.21 -9.05 8.27
N ILE A 60 5.18 -7.75 7.99
CA ILE A 60 6.38 -6.94 7.83
C ILE A 60 7.14 -6.79 9.16
N ALA A 61 6.43 -6.52 10.25
CA ALA A 61 7.04 -6.32 11.57
C ALA A 61 7.78 -7.56 12.11
N PRO A 62 7.15 -8.75 12.20
CA PRO A 62 7.85 -9.95 12.68
C PRO A 62 9.03 -10.33 11.78
N THR A 63 8.92 -10.13 10.46
CA THR A 63 10.00 -10.38 9.50
C THR A 63 11.26 -9.57 9.82
N ILE A 64 11.12 -8.27 10.06
CA ILE A 64 12.25 -7.39 10.33
C ILE A 64 12.94 -7.80 11.64
N LEU A 65 12.16 -8.13 12.68
CA LEU A 65 12.72 -8.55 13.97
C LEU A 65 13.61 -9.79 13.84
N LYS A 66 13.19 -10.78 13.06
CA LYS A 66 13.99 -11.99 12.82
C LYS A 66 15.28 -11.67 12.07
N GLU A 67 15.23 -10.83 11.03
CA GLU A 67 16.44 -10.45 10.26
C GLU A 67 17.46 -9.66 11.10
N MET A 68 17.01 -9.02 12.19
CA MET A 68 17.88 -8.34 13.16
C MET A 68 18.41 -9.26 14.26
N GLY A 69 18.03 -10.54 14.29
CA GLY A 69 18.41 -11.48 15.34
C GLY A 69 17.75 -11.22 16.69
N LEU A 70 16.58 -10.56 16.69
CA LEU A 70 15.81 -10.27 17.90
C LEU A 70 14.69 -11.30 18.10
N ASN A 71 14.19 -11.41 19.34
CA ASN A 71 13.05 -12.26 19.65
C ASN A 71 11.77 -11.67 19.04
N VAL A 72 11.03 -12.47 18.26
CA VAL A 72 9.70 -12.14 17.77
C VAL A 72 8.68 -12.52 18.85
N PRO A 73 7.87 -11.57 19.39
CA PRO A 73 6.84 -11.87 20.38
C PRO A 73 5.80 -12.87 19.86
N GLU A 74 5.33 -13.76 20.74
CA GLU A 74 4.42 -14.86 20.38
C GLU A 74 2.99 -14.39 20.05
N ASP A 75 2.62 -13.18 20.49
CA ASP A 75 1.30 -12.58 20.31
C ASP A 75 1.18 -11.72 19.04
N MET A 76 2.24 -11.60 18.25
CA MET A 76 2.18 -10.94 16.94
C MET A 76 1.25 -11.71 15.99
N GLN A 77 0.35 -10.97 15.33
CA GLN A 77 -0.64 -11.55 14.42
C GLN A 77 -0.05 -11.93 13.06
N GLY A 78 0.98 -11.21 12.62
CA GLY A 78 1.70 -11.48 11.37
C GLY A 78 2.78 -12.55 11.52
N ARG A 79 3.37 -12.94 10.40
CA ARG A 79 4.35 -14.03 10.32
C ARG A 79 5.65 -13.56 9.69
N VAL A 80 6.74 -14.23 10.04
CA VAL A 80 8.03 -13.93 9.42
C VAL A 80 8.08 -14.44 7.99
N ILE A 81 8.41 -13.54 7.08
CA ILE A 81 8.71 -13.75 5.68
C ILE A 81 10.14 -14.27 5.53
N GLU A 82 10.29 -15.49 5.05
CA GLU A 82 11.59 -16.13 4.82
C GLU A 82 12.21 -15.77 3.47
#